data_AF-A0A9D2UX57-F1
#
_entry.id   AF-A0A9D2UX57-F1
#
_cell.length_a   1.000
_cell.length_b   1.000
_cell.length_c   1.000
_cell.angle_alpha   90.00
_cell.angle_beta   90.00
_cell.angle_gamma   90.00
#
_symmetry.space_group_name_H-M   'P 1'
#
loop_
_entity.id
_entity.type
_entity.pdbx_description
1 polymer ?
#
loop_
_entity_poly.entity_id
_entity_poly.type
_entity_poly.pdbx_seq_one_letter_code
_entity_poly.pdbx_strand_id
1 'polypeptide(L)'
;MSAPAACPRSNEVIDIRTWRGSCDGCGECCGRMLPITVEDVARLKAYVRRMGIDPAPESWTEGGELFVNLNCPFLGADRRCMVYDARPAICRAYRCDLHRAGTMTPPEWNETPRIVDMREVFG
;
A
#
# COMPACT_ATOMS: atom_id res chain seq x y z
N MET A 1 -27.09 -12.47 -19.32
CA MET A 1 -25.79 -12.20 -18.69
C MET A 1 -26.06 -11.64 -17.31
N SER A 2 -25.95 -12.47 -16.28
CA SER A 2 -26.33 -12.11 -14.91
C SER A 2 -25.36 -11.07 -14.35
N ALA A 3 -25.88 -10.04 -13.68
CA ALA A 3 -25.08 -9.07 -12.96
C ALA A 3 -24.13 -9.79 -11.98
N PRO A 4 -22.87 -9.34 -11.82
CA PRO A 4 -21.98 -9.92 -10.83
C PRO A 4 -22.62 -9.77 -9.44
N ALA A 5 -22.65 -10.86 -8.69
CA ALA A 5 -23.22 -10.92 -7.35
C ALA A 5 -22.65 -9.79 -6.47
N ALA A 6 -23.53 -9.07 -5.78
CA ALA A 6 -23.14 -8.05 -4.82
C ALA A 6 -22.14 -8.64 -3.80
N CYS A 7 -21.06 -7.89 -3.55
CA CYS A 7 -20.00 -8.28 -2.62
C CYS A 7 -20.60 -8.65 -1.25
N PRO A 8 -20.28 -9.84 -0.70
CA PRO A 8 -20.68 -10.16 0.67
C PRO A 8 -20.06 -9.14 1.63
N ARG A 9 -20.87 -8.58 2.53
CA ARG A 9 -20.47 -7.58 3.52
C ARG A 9 -19.76 -8.24 4.72
N SER A 10 -18.80 -9.12 4.47
CA SER A 10 -17.97 -9.66 5.55
C SER A 10 -16.79 -8.72 5.78
N ASN A 11 -16.68 -8.18 7.00
CA ASN A 11 -15.57 -7.34 7.50
C ASN A 11 -14.20 -8.05 7.54
N GLU A 12 -14.06 -9.21 6.91
CA GLU A 12 -12.81 -9.93 6.84
C GLU A 12 -12.05 -9.44 5.61
N VAL A 13 -10.88 -8.84 5.82
CA VAL A 13 -10.02 -8.32 4.74
C VAL A 13 -9.49 -9.50 3.93
N ILE A 14 -10.27 -9.97 2.95
CA ILE A 14 -9.86 -10.96 1.97
C ILE A 14 -8.82 -10.28 1.07
N ASP A 15 -7.61 -10.84 1.04
CA ASP A 15 -6.50 -10.28 0.28
C ASP A 15 -6.89 -10.06 -1.20
N ILE A 16 -6.77 -8.80 -1.64
CA ILE A 16 -7.11 -8.32 -2.97
C ILE A 16 -6.40 -9.07 -4.11
N ARG A 17 -5.41 -9.92 -3.82
CA ARG A 17 -4.70 -10.74 -4.81
C ARG A 17 -5.16 -12.19 -4.93
N THR A 18 -5.86 -12.77 -3.95
CA THR A 18 -5.95 -14.24 -3.89
C THR A 18 -7.33 -14.83 -4.12
N TRP A 19 -8.46 -14.13 -3.88
CA TRP A 19 -9.75 -14.82 -4.08
C TRP A 19 -11.00 -13.91 -4.18
N ARG A 20 -11.11 -13.10 -5.26
CA ARG A 20 -12.27 -12.26 -5.69
C ARG A 20 -12.14 -10.73 -5.55
N GLY A 21 -10.93 -10.22 -5.40
CA GLY A 21 -10.55 -8.86 -5.82
C GLY A 21 -9.62 -8.98 -7.03
N SER A 22 -9.85 -8.22 -8.10
CA SER A 22 -9.02 -8.27 -9.31
C SER A 22 -7.90 -7.23 -9.23
N CYS A 23 -7.07 -7.29 -8.18
CA CYS A 23 -5.91 -6.41 -8.12
C CYS A 23 -4.77 -7.01 -8.95
N ASP A 24 -4.48 -6.42 -10.11
CA ASP A 24 -3.34 -6.79 -10.95
C ASP A 24 -1.98 -6.39 -10.36
N GLY A 25 -1.98 -5.77 -9.17
CA GLY A 25 -0.76 -5.37 -8.48
C GLY A 25 0.01 -4.26 -9.21
N CYS A 26 -0.67 -3.40 -9.96
CA CYS A 26 -0.05 -2.38 -10.80
C CYS A 26 0.74 -1.32 -10.04
N GLY A 27 0.54 -1.13 -8.72
CA GLY A 27 1.31 -0.19 -7.91
C GLY A 27 0.83 1.26 -7.94
N GLU A 28 -0.24 1.61 -8.68
CA GLU A 28 -0.79 2.99 -8.71
C GLU A 28 -1.28 3.48 -7.34
N CYS A 29 -1.61 2.58 -6.42
CA CYS A 29 -2.01 2.93 -5.06
C CYS A 29 -0.83 3.23 -4.12
N CYS A 30 0.42 3.02 -4.56
CA CYS A 30 1.61 3.11 -3.71
C CYS A 30 2.10 4.55 -3.54
N GLY A 31 1.36 5.34 -2.75
CA GLY A 31 1.71 6.72 -2.42
C GLY A 31 2.74 6.85 -1.29
N ARG A 32 3.42 8.01 -1.25
CA ARG A 32 4.38 8.41 -0.21
C ARG A 32 3.70 8.77 1.12
N MET A 33 2.52 9.40 1.09
CA MET A 33 1.81 9.87 2.29
C MET A 33 0.67 8.92 2.65
N LEU A 34 0.70 8.32 3.86
CA LEU A 34 -0.30 7.34 4.28
C LEU A 34 -0.74 7.53 5.74
N PRO A 35 -2.03 7.32 6.06
CA PRO A 35 -2.48 7.18 7.45
C PRO A 35 -2.10 5.78 7.95
N ILE A 36 -1.10 5.70 8.82
CA ILE A 36 -0.70 4.43 9.46
C ILE A 36 -0.57 4.57 10.96
N THR A 37 -0.66 3.45 11.65
CA THR A 37 -0.55 3.35 13.10
C THR A 37 0.91 3.15 13.53
N VAL A 38 1.22 3.36 14.80
CA VAL A 38 2.55 3.06 15.37
C VAL A 38 2.82 1.55 15.29
N GLU A 39 1.78 0.75 15.49
CA GLU A 39 1.85 -0.71 15.30
C GLU A 39 2.22 -1.11 13.86
N ASP A 40 1.59 -0.48 12.86
CA ASP A 40 1.91 -0.71 11.45
C ASP A 40 3.38 -0.37 11.16
N VAL A 41 3.89 0.75 11.71
CA VAL A 41 5.29 1.14 11.57
C VAL A 41 6.22 0.08 12.17
N ALA A 42 5.96 -0.35 13.40
CA ALA A 42 6.80 -1.32 14.09
C ALA A 42 6.83 -2.66 13.34
N ARG A 43 5.66 -3.16 12.92
CA ARG A 43 5.52 -4.40 12.16
C ARG A 43 6.22 -4.33 10.80
N LEU A 44 6.08 -3.21 10.09
CA LEU A 44 6.71 -3.02 8.79
C LEU A 44 8.24 -2.90 8.91
N LYS A 45 8.77 -2.16 9.90
CA LYS A 45 10.22 -2.07 10.17
C LYS A 45 10.82 -3.44 10.49
N ALA A 46 10.14 -4.26 11.30
CA ALA A 46 10.59 -5.61 11.60
C ALA A 46 10.62 -6.50 10.35
N TYR A 47 9.59 -6.41 9.50
CA TYR A 47 9.51 -7.15 8.25
C TYR A 47 10.62 -6.77 7.26
N VAL A 48 10.81 -5.47 7.03
CA VAL A 48 11.83 -4.93 6.10
C VAL A 48 13.22 -5.40 6.49
N ARG A 49 13.58 -5.29 7.78
CA ARG A 49 14.87 -5.79 8.30
C ARG A 49 15.04 -7.29 8.13
N ARG A 50 14.01 -8.07 8.44
CA ARG A 50 14.05 -9.54 8.34
C ARG A 50 14.22 -10.01 6.89
N MET A 51 13.58 -9.33 5.95
CA MET A 51 13.61 -9.70 4.53
C MET A 51 14.79 -9.08 3.76
N GLY A 52 15.55 -8.17 4.38
CA GLY A 52 16.65 -7.46 3.71
C GLY A 52 16.16 -6.60 2.54
N ILE A 53 15.04 -5.90 2.71
CA ILE A 53 14.45 -5.08 1.64
C ILE A 53 15.11 -3.70 1.64
N ASP A 54 15.70 -3.32 0.52
CA ASP A 54 16.24 -1.98 0.30
C ASP A 54 15.18 -1.04 -0.29
N PRO A 55 14.92 0.13 0.33
CA PRO A 55 14.03 1.16 -0.21
C PRO A 55 14.48 1.67 -1.59
N ALA A 56 13.50 1.98 -2.44
CA ALA A 56 13.74 2.70 -3.69
C ALA A 56 14.29 4.12 -3.40
N PRO A 57 15.23 4.62 -4.23
CA PRO A 57 15.89 5.89 -3.98
C PRO A 57 14.88 7.05 -3.93
N GLU A 58 15.18 8.06 -3.10
CA GLU A 58 14.37 9.28 -2.98
C GLU A 58 14.36 10.11 -4.26
N SER A 59 15.45 10.09 -5.02
CA SER A 59 15.58 10.78 -6.29
C SER A 59 16.58 10.08 -7.20
N TRP A 60 16.51 10.38 -8.49
CA TRP A 60 17.51 9.95 -9.47
C TRP A 60 17.70 11.03 -10.52
N THR A 61 18.83 10.97 -11.23
CA THR A 61 19.13 11.85 -12.35
C THR A 61 19.08 11.04 -13.64
N GLU A 62 18.33 11.53 -14.63
CA GLU A 62 18.27 10.94 -15.97
C GLU A 62 18.33 12.08 -16.99
N GLY A 63 19.21 11.97 -18.00
CA GLY A 63 19.37 13.03 -19.00
C GLY A 63 19.85 14.39 -18.47
N GLY A 64 20.38 14.46 -17.24
CA GLY A 64 20.75 15.71 -16.58
C GLY A 64 19.61 16.37 -15.80
N GLU A 65 18.41 15.79 -15.80
CA GLU A 65 17.26 16.27 -15.03
C GLU A 65 17.11 15.49 -13.72
N LEU A 66 16.73 16.17 -12.65
CA LEU A 66 16.48 15.57 -11.34
C LEU A 66 15.01 15.15 -11.22
N PHE A 67 14.80 13.87 -10.95
CA PHE A 67 13.48 13.29 -10.70
C PHE A 67 13.33 12.98 -9.20
N VAL A 68 12.24 13.46 -8.60
CA VAL A 68 11.90 13.19 -7.20
C VAL A 68 10.89 12.06 -7.14
N ASN A 69 11.16 11.07 -6.29
CA ASN A 69 10.31 9.92 -6.13
C ASN A 69 9.14 10.22 -5.18
N LEU A 70 7.95 10.41 -5.76
CA LEU A 70 6.71 10.66 -5.01
C LEU A 70 5.96 9.37 -4.64
N ASN A 71 6.51 8.21 -4.98
CA ASN A 71 5.92 6.91 -4.66
C ASN A 71 6.41 6.39 -3.31
N CYS A 72 5.70 5.39 -2.79
CA CYS A 72 6.12 4.61 -1.63
C CYS A 72 7.56 4.07 -1.82
N PRO A 73 8.43 4.12 -0.79
CA PRO A 73 9.79 3.57 -0.88
C PRO A 73 9.83 2.07 -1.17
N PHE A 74 8.74 1.35 -0.92
CA PHE A 74 8.67 -0.10 -1.14
C PHE A 74 8.04 -0.49 -2.49
N LEU A 75 7.84 0.47 -3.39
CA LEU A 75 7.45 0.19 -4.78
C LEU A 75 8.70 -0.19 -5.58
N GLY A 76 8.78 -1.45 -5.99
CA GLY A 76 9.88 -1.95 -6.82
C GLY A 76 9.85 -1.39 -8.24
N ALA A 77 10.97 -1.51 -8.96
CA ALA A 77 11.07 -1.09 -10.35
C ALA A 77 10.09 -1.82 -11.30
N ASP A 78 9.67 -3.03 -10.92
CA ASP A 78 8.64 -3.82 -11.61
C ASP A 78 7.20 -3.41 -11.25
N ARG A 79 7.06 -2.29 -10.53
CA ARG A 79 5.81 -1.75 -9.99
C ARG A 79 5.10 -2.66 -8.98
N ARG A 80 5.78 -3.67 -8.44
CA ARG A 80 5.24 -4.52 -7.39
C ARG A 80 5.67 -4.03 -6.01
N CYS A 81 4.76 -4.14 -5.06
CA CYS A 81 5.04 -3.81 -3.67
C CYS A 81 5.95 -4.88 -3.04
N MET A 82 7.14 -4.49 -2.59
CA MET A 82 8.13 -5.38 -1.97
C MET A 82 7.71 -5.86 -0.57
N VAL A 83 6.79 -5.14 0.07
CA VAL A 83 6.28 -5.43 1.43
C VAL A 83 4.83 -5.92 1.39
N TYR A 84 4.43 -6.60 0.32
CA TYR A 84 3.02 -6.95 0.08
C TYR A 84 2.36 -7.70 1.26
N ASP A 85 3.06 -8.67 1.84
CA ASP A 85 2.52 -9.47 2.95
C ASP A 85 2.47 -8.67 4.26
N ALA A 86 3.36 -7.68 4.39
CA ALA A 86 3.45 -6.78 5.54
C ALA A 86 2.77 -5.42 5.34
N ARG A 87 1.92 -5.27 4.31
CA ARG A 87 1.19 -4.03 4.05
C ARG A 87 0.58 -3.42 5.31
N PRO A 88 0.67 -2.10 5.54
CA PRO A 88 -0.11 -1.40 6.57
C PRO A 88 -1.61 -1.67 6.41
N ALA A 89 -2.40 -1.50 7.47
CA ALA A 89 -3.84 -1.76 7.42
C ALA A 89 -4.55 -0.99 6.29
N ILE A 90 -4.19 0.28 6.09
CA ILE A 90 -4.75 1.10 5.00
C ILE A 90 -4.44 0.53 3.61
N CYS A 91 -3.23 -0.01 3.41
CA CYS A 91 -2.82 -0.61 2.15
C CYS A 91 -3.52 -1.95 1.88
N ARG A 92 -3.96 -2.67 2.92
CA ARG A 92 -4.76 -3.89 2.77
C ARG A 92 -6.23 -3.56 2.46
N ALA A 93 -6.77 -2.51 3.07
CA ALA A 93 -8.13 -2.04 2.82
C ALA A 93 -8.30 -1.36 1.46
N TYR A 94 -7.24 -0.76 0.90
CA TYR A 94 -7.31 -0.04 -0.36
C TYR A 94 -7.71 -0.94 -1.53
N ARG A 95 -8.72 -0.48 -2.27
CA ARG A 95 -9.20 -1.06 -3.53
C ARG A 95 -9.54 0.04 -4.52
N CYS A 96 -8.95 0.00 -5.71
CA CYS A 96 -9.09 1.07 -6.70
C CYS A 96 -10.53 1.25 -7.21
N ASP A 97 -11.30 0.15 -7.30
CA ASP A 97 -12.70 0.17 -7.69
C ASP A 97 -13.58 0.85 -6.62
N LEU A 98 -13.36 0.52 -5.34
CA LEU A 98 -14.08 1.13 -4.21
C LEU A 98 -13.70 2.60 -4.03
N HIS A 99 -12.42 2.93 -4.20
CA HIS A 99 -11.94 4.31 -4.14
C HIS A 99 -12.57 5.17 -5.24
N ARG A 100 -12.59 4.67 -6.49
CA ARG A 100 -13.25 5.37 -7.61
C ARG A 100 -14.76 5.52 -7.38
N ALA A 101 -15.40 4.52 -6.80
CA ALA A 101 -16.83 4.56 -6.47
C ALA A 101 -17.14 5.44 -5.24
N GLY A 102 -16.13 5.93 -4.51
CA GLY A 102 -16.33 6.69 -3.26
C GLY A 102 -16.92 5.85 -2.11
N THR A 103 -16.78 4.52 -2.19
CA THR A 103 -17.35 3.57 -1.22
C THR A 103 -16.28 2.86 -0.39
N MET A 104 -15.02 3.30 -0.51
CA MET A 104 -13.93 2.76 0.30
C MET A 104 -14.16 3.11 1.78
N THR A 105 -14.23 2.07 2.61
CA THR A 105 -14.23 2.22 4.06
C THR A 105 -12.79 2.16 4.59
N PRO A 106 -12.40 3.04 5.51
CA PRO A 106 -11.14 2.90 6.22
C PRO A 106 -11.07 1.55 6.95
N PRO A 107 -9.88 0.98 7.14
CA PRO A 107 -9.74 -0.19 8.00
C PRO A 107 -10.11 0.17 9.44
N GLU A 108 -10.52 -0.84 10.20
CA GLU A 108 -10.66 -0.72 11.64
C GLU A 108 -9.26 -0.71 12.27
N TRP A 109 -8.88 0.41 12.88
CA TRP A 109 -7.61 0.55 13.61
C TRP A 109 -7.85 0.43 15.12
N ASN A 110 -6.93 -0.23 15.82
CA ASN A 110 -6.93 -0.28 17.28
C ASN A 110 -6.43 1.04 17.92
N GLU A 111 -5.82 1.92 17.13
CA GLU A 111 -5.32 3.22 17.55
C GLU A 111 -5.48 4.26 16.44
N THR A 112 -5.49 5.55 16.79
CA THR A 112 -5.65 6.64 15.81
C THR A 112 -4.44 6.69 14.87
N PRO A 113 -4.64 6.50 13.54
CA PRO A 113 -3.55 6.59 12.58
C PRO A 113 -3.06 8.03 12.45
N ARG A 114 -1.79 8.18 12.11
CA ARG A 114 -1.19 9.47 11.75
C ARG A 114 -0.83 9.46 10.28
N ILE A 115 -1.00 10.62 9.64
CA ILE A 115 -0.44 10.81 8.30
C ILE A 115 1.07 10.84 8.45
N VAL A 116 1.73 9.88 7.82
CA VAL A 116 3.19 9.80 7.78
C VAL A 116 3.68 9.88 6.35
N ASP A 117 4.87 10.42 6.21
CA ASP A 117 5.68 10.23 5.03
C ASP A 117 6.42 8.89 5.13
N MET A 118 6.07 7.95 4.25
CA MET A 118 6.70 6.64 4.21
C MET A 118 8.20 6.72 3.93
N ARG A 119 8.69 7.73 3.19
CA ARG A 119 10.11 7.89 2.91
C ARG A 119 10.87 8.45 4.11
N GLU A 120 10.28 9.36 4.89
CA GLU A 120 10.92 9.84 6.11
C GLU A 120 11.02 8.74 7.18
N VAL A 121 10.04 7.84 7.24
CA VAL A 121 9.99 6.79 8.26
C VAL A 121 10.83 5.56 7.90
N PHE A 122 10.97 5.26 6.61
CA PHE A 122 11.54 4.01 6.11
C PHE A 122 12.65 4.15 5.05
N GLY A 123 12.85 5.34 4.48
CA GLY A 123 13.91 5.63 3.51
C GLY A 123 15.26 5.91 4.15
#